data_AF-A0A7C3P5X3-F1
#
_entry.id   AF-A0A7C3P5X3-F1
#
_cell.length_a   1.000
_cell.length_b   1.000
_cell.length_c   1.000
_cell.angle_alpha   90.00
_cell.angle_beta   90.00
_cell.angle_gamma   90.00
#
_symmetry.space_group_name_H-M   'P 1'
#
loop_
_entity.id
_entity.type
_entity.pdbx_description
1 polymer ?
#
loop_
_entity_poly.entity_id
_entity_poly.type
_entity_poly.pdbx_seq_one_letter_code
_entity_poly.pdbx_strand_id
1 'polypeptide(L)'
;MDLIANLSLGLQTALTLSNLFYCLIGVFLGTLIGVLPGLGPTATIAMLLPLTFTLPPISSLIMLSGIYYGSQYGGSTTSILVNLPGEAASVVTTLDGYQMAKQG
;
A
#
# COMPACT_ATOMS: atom_id res chain seq x y z
N MET A 1 -30.75 -1.25 12.58
CA MET A 1 -30.79 -0.31 11.44
C MET A 1 -29.58 0.62 11.45
N ASP A 2 -29.06 1.01 12.62
CA ASP A 2 -27.93 1.94 12.73
C ASP A 2 -26.59 1.41 12.21
N LEU A 3 -26.34 0.10 12.29
CA LEU A 3 -25.13 -0.51 11.72
C LEU A 3 -25.00 -0.24 10.22
N ILE A 4 -26.08 -0.49 9.48
CA ILE A 4 -26.11 -0.30 8.02
C ILE A 4 -25.94 1.18 7.68
N ALA A 5 -26.53 2.08 8.48
CA ALA A 5 -26.38 3.53 8.30
C ALA A 5 -24.94 4.01 8.53
N ASN A 6 -24.23 3.46 9.54
CA ASN A 6 -22.84 3.81 9.79
C ASN A 6 -21.90 3.27 8.69
N LEU A 7 -22.15 2.05 8.20
CA LEU A 7 -21.39 1.48 7.09
C LEU A 7 -21.60 2.27 5.80
N SER A 8 -22.84 2.67 5.49
CA SER A 8 -23.13 3.46 4.29
C SER A 8 -22.50 4.85 4.35
N LEU A 9 -22.51 5.50 5.53
CA LEU A 9 -21.82 6.77 5.75
C LEU A 9 -20.30 6.66 5.54
N GLY A 10 -19.68 5.61 6.08
CA GLY A 10 -18.25 5.34 5.91
C GLY A 10 -17.89 5.13 4.43
N LEU A 11 -18.68 4.34 3.71
CA LEU A 11 -18.48 4.08 2.29
C LEU A 11 -18.63 5.37 1.46
N GLN A 12 -19.67 6.16 1.71
CA GLN A 12 -19.87 7.46 1.04
C GLN A 12 -18.69 8.40 1.28
N THR A 13 -18.17 8.45 2.51
CA THR A 13 -17.01 9.27 2.86
C THR A 13 -15.76 8.81 2.12
N ALA A 14 -15.50 7.50 2.08
CA ALA A 14 -14.34 6.93 1.40
C ALA A 14 -14.39 7.16 -0.13
N LEU A 15 -15.59 7.11 -0.73
CA LEU A 15 -15.81 7.29 -2.17
C LEU A 15 -15.83 8.76 -2.62
N THR A 16 -15.65 9.72 -1.72
CA THR A 16 -15.51 11.12 -2.12
C THR A 16 -14.27 11.30 -2.99
N LEU A 17 -14.36 12.17 -4.01
CA LEU A 17 -13.29 12.37 -4.99
C LEU A 17 -11.96 12.79 -4.33
N SER A 18 -12.03 13.61 -3.28
CA SER A 18 -10.87 14.03 -2.48
C SER A 18 -10.16 12.83 -1.83
N ASN A 19 -10.92 11.94 -1.17
CA ASN A 19 -10.34 10.76 -0.51
C ASN A 19 -9.83 9.72 -1.50
N LEU A 20 -10.51 9.53 -2.63
CA LEU A 20 -10.00 8.69 -3.71
C LEU A 20 -8.68 9.22 -4.27
N PHE A 21 -8.54 10.54 -4.41
CA PHE A 21 -7.29 11.16 -4.85
C PHE A 21 -6.15 10.94 -3.84
N TYR A 22 -6.40 11.15 -2.54
CA TYR A 22 -5.40 10.83 -1.51
C TYR A 22 -5.07 9.34 -1.45
N CYS A 23 -6.06 8.46 -1.64
CA CYS A 23 -5.83 7.02 -1.77
C CYS A 23 -4.91 6.72 -2.95
N LEU A 24 -5.19 7.30 -4.12
CA LEU A 24 -4.38 7.12 -5.33
C LEU A 24 -2.93 7.56 -5.11
N ILE A 25 -2.72 8.75 -4.52
CA ILE A 25 -1.38 9.23 -4.17
C ILE A 25 -0.71 8.26 -3.19
N GLY A 26 -1.44 7.84 -2.16
CA GLY A 26 -0.94 6.90 -1.16
C GLY A 26 -0.49 5.58 -1.79
N VAL A 27 -1.31 4.97 -2.62
CA VAL A 27 -0.99 3.73 -3.35
C VAL A 27 0.22 3.95 -4.26
N PHE A 28 0.24 5.04 -5.02
CA PHE A 28 1.35 5.34 -5.93
C PHE A 28 2.69 5.49 -5.19
N LEU A 29 2.72 6.30 -4.13
CA LEU A 29 3.92 6.46 -3.29
C LEU A 29 4.31 5.16 -2.60
N GLY A 30 3.33 4.43 -2.08
CA GLY A 30 3.52 3.12 -1.46
C GLY A 30 4.17 2.14 -2.42
N THR A 31 3.70 2.06 -3.66
CA THR A 31 4.28 1.18 -4.68
C THR A 31 5.69 1.62 -5.07
N LEU A 32 5.94 2.92 -5.28
CA LEU A 32 7.27 3.42 -5.62
C LEU A 32 8.31 3.07 -4.54
N ILE A 33 7.97 3.25 -3.26
CA ILE A 33 8.87 2.90 -2.16
C ILE A 33 8.91 1.38 -1.95
N GLY A 34 7.79 0.69 -2.09
CA GLY A 34 7.72 -0.76 -1.91
C GLY A 34 8.56 -1.55 -2.92
N VAL A 35 8.79 -1.00 -4.12
CA VAL A 35 9.73 -1.59 -5.09
C VAL A 35 11.18 -1.54 -4.57
N LEU A 36 11.50 -0.69 -3.60
CA LEU A 36 12.84 -0.66 -3.04
C LEU A 36 13.10 -1.93 -2.19
N PRO A 37 14.17 -2.68 -2.50
CA PRO A 37 14.47 -3.92 -1.81
C PRO A 37 14.70 -3.73 -0.31
N GLY A 38 14.14 -4.63 0.51
CA GLY A 38 14.33 -4.65 1.96
C GLY A 38 13.51 -3.61 2.74
N LEU A 39 12.62 -2.84 2.08
CA LEU A 39 11.69 -1.94 2.74
C LEU A 39 10.28 -2.54 2.76
N GLY A 40 9.87 -3.03 3.93
CA GLY A 40 8.52 -3.53 4.16
C GLY A 40 7.47 -2.41 4.36
N PRO A 41 6.17 -2.73 4.31
CA PRO A 41 5.09 -1.75 4.41
C PRO A 41 5.14 -0.89 5.67
N THR A 42 5.53 -1.47 6.81
CA THR A 42 5.64 -0.77 8.09
C THR A 42 6.70 0.32 8.05
N ALA A 43 7.86 0.06 7.42
CA ALA A 43 8.92 1.04 7.26
C ALA A 43 8.48 2.18 6.34
N THR A 44 7.84 1.85 5.22
CA THR A 44 7.27 2.82 4.27
C THR A 44 6.26 3.74 4.94
N ILE A 45 5.34 3.20 5.75
CA ILE A 45 4.37 3.99 6.52
C ILE A 45 5.08 4.92 7.49
N ALA A 46 6.04 4.42 8.26
CA ALA A 46 6.77 5.24 9.22
C ALA A 46 7.51 6.41 8.55
N MET A 47 8.10 6.18 7.37
CA MET A 47 8.79 7.20 6.59
C MET A 47 7.84 8.25 6.00
N LEU A 48 6.64 7.84 5.56
CA LEU A 48 5.68 8.73 4.90
C LEU A 48 4.63 9.33 5.84
N LEU A 49 4.54 8.85 7.10
CA LEU A 49 3.63 9.36 8.12
C LEU A 49 3.67 10.90 8.26
N PRO A 50 4.83 11.58 8.24
CA PRO A 50 4.89 13.03 8.37
C PRO A 50 4.11 13.80 7.29
N LEU A 51 3.97 13.23 6.09
CA LEU A 51 3.18 13.84 5.00
C LEU A 51 1.68 13.91 5.32
N THR A 52 1.22 13.11 6.27
CA THR A 52 -0.19 13.00 6.63
C THR A 52 -0.61 13.89 7.81
N PHE A 53 0.34 14.58 8.46
CA PHE A 53 0.09 15.43 9.62
C PHE A 53 -0.64 16.73 9.28
N THR A 54 -0.56 17.20 8.04
CA THR A 54 -1.26 18.40 7.55
C THR A 54 -2.65 18.08 6.99
N LEU A 55 -3.00 16.79 6.87
CA LEU A 55 -4.24 16.34 6.27
C LEU A 55 -5.35 16.11 7.33
N PRO A 56 -6.63 16.21 6.94
CA PRO A 56 -7.73 15.80 7.81
C PRO A 56 -7.62 14.32 8.19
N PRO A 57 -7.98 13.92 9.43
CA PRO A 57 -7.75 12.57 9.94
C PRO A 57 -8.25 11.44 9.03
N ILE A 58 -9.44 11.62 8.43
CA ILE A 58 -10.04 10.62 7.53
C ILE A 58 -9.19 10.45 6.27
N SER A 59 -8.78 11.55 5.63
CA SER A 59 -7.93 11.52 4.43
C SER A 59 -6.54 10.97 4.75
N SER A 60 -5.97 11.30 5.92
CA SER A 60 -4.70 10.73 6.40
C SER A 60 -4.78 9.20 6.51
N LEU A 61 -5.81 8.67 7.17
CA LEU A 61 -6.00 7.22 7.32
C LEU A 61 -6.18 6.51 5.98
N ILE A 62 -6.91 7.11 5.04
CA ILE A 62 -7.10 6.57 3.69
C ILE A 62 -5.79 6.57 2.92
N MET A 63 -5.01 7.66 2.98
CA MET A 63 -3.70 7.75 2.33
C MET A 63 -2.71 6.73 2.91
N LEU A 64 -2.62 6.59 4.23
CA LEU A 64 -1.75 5.61 4.89
C LEU A 64 -2.14 4.17 4.54
N SER A 65 -3.45 3.90 4.42
CA SER A 65 -3.96 2.61 3.95
C SER A 65 -3.54 2.35 2.50
N GLY A 66 -3.62 3.38 1.64
CA GLY A 66 -3.09 3.31 0.27
C GLY A 66 -1.60 3.00 0.25
N ILE A 67 -0.80 3.67 1.08
CA ILE A 67 0.66 3.44 1.22
C ILE A 67 0.93 1.98 1.62
N TYR A 68 0.20 1.46 2.60
CA TYR A 68 0.35 0.08 3.07
C TYR A 68 0.18 -0.91 1.92
N TYR A 69 -0.97 -0.86 1.23
CA TYR A 69 -1.30 -1.80 0.17
C TYR A 69 -0.42 -1.59 -1.07
N GLY A 70 -0.10 -0.34 -1.42
CA GLY A 70 0.83 -0.03 -2.49
C GLY A 70 2.21 -0.63 -2.24
N SER A 71 2.72 -0.52 -1.01
CA SER A 71 4.02 -1.08 -0.61
C SER A 71 4.03 -2.60 -0.62
N GLN A 72 2.95 -3.26 -0.22
CA GLN A 72 2.79 -4.72 -0.30
C GLN A 72 2.91 -5.22 -1.75
N TYR A 73 2.24 -4.54 -2.68
CA TYR A 73 2.31 -4.87 -4.11
C TYR A 73 3.69 -4.60 -4.70
N GLY A 74 4.27 -3.42 -4.43
CA GLY A 74 5.61 -3.06 -4.91
C GLY A 74 6.69 -4.02 -4.42
N GLY A 75 6.63 -4.42 -3.15
CA GLY A 75 7.58 -5.39 -2.57
C GLY A 75 7.50 -6.76 -3.24
N SER A 76 6.28 -7.21 -3.57
CA SER A 76 6.09 -8.45 -4.32
C SER A 76 6.70 -8.36 -5.73
N THR A 77 6.57 -7.23 -6.41
CA THR A 77 7.20 -7.01 -7.73
C THR A 77 8.72 -7.17 -7.66
N THR A 78 9.37 -6.60 -6.65
CA THR A 78 10.82 -6.73 -6.46
C THR A 78 11.21 -8.16 -6.09
N SER A 79 10.46 -8.82 -5.20
CA SER A 79 10.66 -10.23 -4.87
C SER A 79 10.59 -11.14 -6.11
N ILE A 80 9.65 -10.87 -7.01
CA ILE A 80 9.47 -11.61 -8.27
C ILE A 80 10.60 -11.33 -9.24
N LEU A 81 10.97 -10.07 -9.47
CA LEU A 81 11.90 -9.73 -10.56
C LEU A 81 13.38 -9.90 -10.19
N VAL A 82 13.74 -9.66 -8.93
CA VAL A 82 15.14 -9.64 -8.48
C VAL A 82 15.48 -10.65 -7.38
N ASN A 83 14.56 -11.57 -7.05
CA ASN A 83 14.78 -12.64 -6.07
C ASN A 83 15.22 -12.14 -4.69
N LEU A 84 14.76 -10.96 -4.29
CA LEU A 84 15.13 -10.35 -3.02
C LEU A 84 13.87 -9.93 -2.26
N PRO A 85 13.57 -10.57 -1.12
CA PRO A 85 12.33 -10.30 -0.39
C PRO A 85 12.37 -8.93 0.29
N GLY A 86 11.29 -8.16 0.12
CA GLY A 86 11.06 -6.92 0.87
C GLY A 86 10.55 -7.15 2.29
N GLU A 87 9.78 -8.23 2.50
CA GLU A 87 9.36 -8.69 3.82
C GLU A 87 9.17 -10.22 3.89
N ALA A 88 8.94 -10.73 5.11
CA ALA A 88 8.79 -12.15 5.39
C ALA A 88 7.67 -12.82 4.57
N ALA A 89 6.52 -12.17 4.38
CA ALA A 89 5.43 -12.73 3.58
C ALA A 89 5.80 -12.91 2.09
N SER A 90 6.75 -12.13 1.57
CA SER A 90 7.14 -12.14 0.16
C SER A 90 8.24 -13.16 -0.17
N VAL A 91 8.80 -13.86 0.82
CA VAL A 91 9.85 -14.87 0.63
C VAL A 91 9.37 -16.02 -0.25
N VAL A 92 8.12 -16.45 -0.09
CA VAL A 92 7.56 -17.52 -0.92
C VAL A 92 7.44 -17.06 -2.38
N THR A 93 7.18 -15.77 -2.60
CA THR A 93 7.10 -15.17 -3.94
C THR A 93 8.45 -15.17 -4.67
N THR A 94 9.57 -15.14 -3.95
CA THR A 94 10.90 -15.25 -4.57
C THR A 94 11.20 -16.68 -5.03
N LEU A 95 10.54 -17.70 -4.46
CA LEU A 95 10.75 -19.10 -4.84
C LEU A 95 10.04 -19.47 -6.14
N ASP A 96 8.76 -19.09 -6.26
CA ASP A 96 7.93 -19.42 -7.42
C ASP A 96 7.93 -18.29 -8.45
N GLY A 97 7.61 -17.08 -8.00
CA GLY A 97 7.52 -15.88 -8.84
C GLY A 97 8.79 -15.57 -9.62
N TYR A 98 9.96 -15.69 -9.00
CA TYR A 98 11.23 -15.46 -9.71
C TYR A 98 11.51 -16.51 -10.79
N GLN A 99 11.10 -17.77 -10.59
CA GLN A 99 11.25 -18.80 -11.62
C GLN A 99 10.29 -18.57 -12.78
N MET A 100 9.06 -18.13 -12.49
CA MET A 100 8.11 -17.69 -13.51
C MET A 100 8.65 -16.48 -14.29
N ALA A 101 9.18 -15.45 -13.63
CA ALA A 101 9.73 -14.26 -14.29
C ALA A 101 10.92 -14.56 -15.22
N LYS A 102 11.69 -15.63 -14.95
CA LYS A 102 12.76 -16.09 -15.86
C LYS A 102 12.24 -16.74 -17.15
N GLN A 103 11.00 -17.22 -17.15
CA GLN A 103 10.39 -17.90 -18.29
C GLN A 103 9.72 -16.92 -19.28
N GLY A 104 9.58 -15.64 -18.90
CA GLY A 104 8.89 -14.60 -19.67
C GLY A 104 7.48 -14.33 -19.13
#